data_AF-A0A150VCJ3-F1
#
_entry.id   AF-A0A150VCJ3-F1
#
_cell.length_a   1.000
_cell.length_b   1.000
_cell.length_c   1.000
_cell.angle_alpha   90.00
_cell.angle_beta   90.00
_cell.angle_gamma   90.00
#
_symmetry.space_group_name_H-M   'P 1'
#
loop_
_entity.id
_entity.type
_entity.pdbx_description
1 polymer ?
#
loop_
_entity_poly.entity_id
_entity_poly.type
_entity_poly.pdbx_seq_one_letter_code
_entity_poly.pdbx_strand_id
1 'polypeptide(L)' 'IAMEETEKATVYAEEDRKAARVELEKVQEAYRKVVEGPDAQLAEEVRKRIGQRIRELEHGMAAMDEMAMNQD' A
#
# COMPACT_ATOMS: atom_id res chain seq x y z
N ILE A 1 6.31 5.00 32.78
CA ILE A 1 4.96 4.89 32.16
C ILE A 1 4.93 5.58 30.79
N ALA A 2 5.46 6.80 30.61
CA ALA A 2 5.46 7.47 29.29
C ALA A 2 6.31 6.78 28.19
N MET A 3 7.47 6.19 28.51
CA MET A 3 8.31 5.50 27.51
C MET A 3 7.65 4.21 26.97
N GLU A 4 7.00 3.44 27.84
CA GLU A 4 6.43 2.14 27.47
C GLU A 4 5.20 2.28 26.56
N GLU A 5 4.42 3.35 26.72
CA GLU A 5 3.28 3.68 25.84
C GLU A 5 3.76 4.18 24.47
N THR A 6 4.83 4.98 24.42
CA THR A 6 5.42 5.44 23.16
C THR A 6 6.08 4.31 22.38
N GLU A 7 6.81 3.40 23.04
CA GLU A 7 7.40 2.21 22.42
C GLU A 7 6.33 1.26 21.85
N LYS A 8 5.21 1.06 22.56
CA LYS A 8 4.09 0.27 22.04
C LYS A 8 3.49 0.93 20.80
N ALA A 9 3.25 2.25 20.84
CA ALA A 9 2.69 2.98 19.72
C ALA A 9 3.58 2.92 18.46
N THR A 10 4.91 2.98 18.62
CA THR A 10 5.85 2.88 17.49
C THR A 10 5.92 1.46 16.92
N VAL A 11 5.90 0.42 17.77
CA VAL A 11 5.88 -0.98 17.33
C VAL A 11 4.60 -1.30 16.54
N TYR A 12 3.43 -0.90 17.05
CA TYR A 12 2.16 -1.10 16.34
C TYR A 12 2.16 -0.38 14.99
N ALA A 13 2.68 0.85 14.93
CA ALA A 13 2.78 1.59 13.68
C ALA A 13 3.73 0.95 12.65
N GLU A 14 4.80 0.28 13.08
CA GLU A 14 5.69 -0.45 12.18
C GLU A 14 5.03 -1.72 11.62
N GLU A 15 4.38 -2.51 12.47
CA GLU A 15 3.65 -3.72 12.06
C GLU A 15 2.49 -3.39 11.11
N ASP A 16 1.74 -2.32 11.40
CA ASP A 16 0.66 -1.85 10.53
C ASP A 16 1.16 -1.41 9.15
N ARG A 17 2.29 -0.68 9.09
CA ARG A 17 2.92 -0.31 7.81
C ARG A 17 3.37 -1.55 7.03
N LYS A 18 3.94 -2.56 7.69
CA LYS A 18 4.31 -3.82 7.04
C LYS A 18 3.08 -4.56 6.49
N ALA A 19 2.01 -4.64 7.27
CA ALA A 19 0.75 -5.25 6.82
C ALA A 19 0.17 -4.49 5.60
N ALA A 20 0.17 -3.16 5.64
CA ALA A 20 -0.31 -2.32 4.56
C ALA A 20 0.49 -2.52 3.25
N ARG A 21 1.82 -2.71 3.33
CA ARG A 21 2.64 -3.07 2.15
C ARG A 21 2.21 -4.40 1.54
N VAL A 22 2.07 -5.43 2.37
CA VAL A 22 1.68 -6.77 1.92
C VAL A 22 0.33 -6.74 1.22
N GLU A 23 -0.64 -6.00 1.76
CA GLU A 23 -1.94 -5.86 1.12
C GLU A 23 -1.87 -5.04 -0.19
N LEU A 24 -1.06 -3.98 -0.24
CA LEU A 24 -0.84 -3.24 -1.49
C LEU A 24 -0.24 -4.13 -2.57
N GLU A 25 0.76 -4.95 -2.24
CA GLU A 25 1.37 -5.90 -3.17
C GLU A 25 0.36 -6.88 -3.74
N LYS A 26 -0.53 -7.43 -2.90
CA LYS A 26 -1.61 -8.34 -3.34
C LYS A 26 -2.55 -7.67 -4.33
N VAL A 27 -2.95 -6.42 -4.07
CA VAL A 27 -3.84 -5.66 -4.96
C VAL A 27 -3.13 -5.35 -6.28
N GLN A 28 -1.86 -4.95 -6.25
CA GLN A 28 -1.06 -4.72 -7.45
C GLN A 28 -0.88 -6.00 -8.28
N GLU A 29 -0.66 -7.15 -7.62
CA GLU A 29 -0.55 -8.44 -8.31
C GLU A 29 -1.87 -8.84 -8.98
N ALA A 30 -2.99 -8.70 -8.27
CA ALA A 30 -4.32 -8.95 -8.83
C ALA A 30 -4.60 -8.03 -10.03
N TYR A 31 -4.25 -6.74 -9.91
CA TYR A 31 -4.36 -5.78 -11.00
C TYR A 31 -3.51 -6.20 -12.21
N ARG A 32 -2.22 -6.54 -12.01
CA ARG A 32 -1.33 -7.00 -13.08
C ARG A 32 -1.88 -8.24 -13.79
N LYS A 33 -2.32 -9.25 -13.03
CA LYS A 33 -2.91 -10.49 -13.58
C LYS A 33 -4.09 -10.21 -14.52
N VAL A 34 -4.93 -9.23 -14.19
CA VAL A 34 -6.08 -8.87 -15.03
C VAL A 34 -5.63 -8.06 -16.25
N VAL A 35 -4.75 -7.07 -16.05
CA VAL A 35 -4.31 -6.13 -17.09
C VAL A 35 -3.42 -6.78 -18.15
N GLU A 36 -2.64 -7.79 -17.76
CA GLU A 36 -1.79 -8.60 -18.64
C GLU A 36 -2.49 -9.87 -19.14
N GLY A 37 -3.76 -10.07 -18.75
CA GLY A 37 -4.57 -11.20 -19.15
C GLY A 37 -5.01 -11.14 -20.62
N PRO A 38 -5.56 -12.25 -21.15
CA PRO A 38 -5.96 -12.35 -22.56
C PRO A 38 -7.21 -11.54 -22.91
N ASP A 39 -8.03 -11.13 -21.93
CA ASP A 39 -9.22 -10.33 -22.15
C ASP A 39 -8.89 -8.83 -22.21
N ALA A 40 -8.68 -8.34 -23.44
CA ALA A 40 -8.31 -6.94 -23.67
C ALA A 40 -9.39 -5.94 -23.23
N GLN A 41 -10.68 -6.31 -23.28
CA GLN A 41 -11.77 -5.42 -22.90
C GLN A 41 -11.85 -5.28 -21.37
N LEU A 42 -11.75 -6.40 -20.66
CA LEU A 42 -11.66 -6.40 -19.19
C LEU A 42 -10.41 -5.65 -18.71
N ALA A 43 -9.26 -5.92 -19.33
CA ALA A 43 -8.01 -5.26 -19.00
C ALA A 43 -8.10 -3.73 -19.13
N GLU A 44 -8.76 -3.23 -20.19
CA GLU A 44 -8.94 -1.81 -20.41
C GLU A 44 -9.87 -1.15 -19.38
N GLU A 45 -10.96 -1.82 -19.04
CA GLU A 45 -11.89 -1.32 -18.02
C GLU A 45 -11.23 -1.25 -16.64
N VAL A 46 -10.44 -2.27 -16.29
CA VAL A 46 -9.69 -2.31 -15.04
C VAL A 46 -8.60 -1.25 -15.00
N ARG A 47 -7.83 -1.04 -16.09
CA ARG A 47 -6.85 0.05 -16.18
C ARG A 47 -7.49 1.41 -15.91
N LYS A 48 -8.63 1.70 -16.54
CA LYS A 48 -9.34 2.98 -16.40
C LYS A 48 -9.85 3.21 -14.99
N ARG A 49 -10.49 2.20 -14.38
CA ARG A 49 -11.14 2.36 -13.07
C ARG A 49 -10.18 2.27 -11.90
N ILE A 50 -9.22 1.35 -11.98
CA ILE A 50 -8.42 0.95 -10.81
C ILE A 50 -7.00 1.50 -10.90
N GLY A 51 -6.47 1.79 -12.09
CA GLY A 51 -5.09 2.23 -12.26
C GLY A 51 -4.74 3.51 -11.48
N GLN A 52 -5.66 4.47 -11.40
CA GLN A 52 -5.47 5.66 -10.55
C GLN A 52 -5.43 5.30 -9.07
N ARG A 53 -6.31 4.41 -8.62
CA ARG A 53 -6.40 4.02 -7.21
C ARG A 53 -5.14 3.30 -6.73
N ILE A 54 -4.52 2.48 -7.58
CA ILE A 54 -3.23 1.84 -7.28
C ILE A 54 -2.16 2.90 -7.02
N ARG A 55 -2.05 3.92 -7.89
CA ARG A 55 -1.08 5.02 -7.71
C ARG A 55 -1.34 5.82 -6.43
N GLU A 56 -2.60 6.09 -6.11
CA GLU A 56 -2.95 6.76 -4.85
C GLU A 56 -2.47 5.97 -3.62
N LEU A 57 -2.62 4.64 -3.64
CA LEU A 57 -2.16 3.77 -2.56
C LEU A 57 -0.62 3.72 -2.48
N GLU A 58 0.07 3.63 -3.63
CA GLU A 58 1.53 3.69 -3.69
C GLU A 58 2.08 4.98 -3.09
N HIS A 59 1.49 6.12 -3.47
CA HIS A 59 1.88 7.43 -2.95
C HIS A 59 1.58 7.55 -1.45
N GLY A 60 0.42 7.03 -0.99
CA GLY A 60 0.07 7.00 0.43
C GLY A 60 1.06 6.18 1.27
N MET A 61 1.47 5.01 0.77
CA MET A 61 2.51 4.20 1.42
C MET A 61 3.86 4.91 1.48
N ALA A 62 4.31 5.51 0.36
CA ALA A 62 5.56 6.26 0.32
C ALA A 62 5.57 7.43 1.31
N ALA A 63 4.44 8.14 1.45
CA ALA A 63 4.31 9.21 2.42
C ALA A 63 4.37 8.70 3.86
N MET A 64 3.75 7.55 4.17
CA MET A 64 3.83 6.93 5.50
C MET A 64 5.26 6.50 5.85
N ASP A 65 6.01 6.04 4.85
CA ASP A 65 7.42 5.66 5.02
C ASP A 65 8.31 6.86 5.28
N GLU A 66 8.14 7.91 4.49
CA GLU A 66 8.88 9.16 4.67
C GLU A 66 8.60 9.78 6.05
N MET A 67 7.34 9.76 6.51
CA MET A 67 7.00 10.20 7.86
C MET A 67 7.67 9.36 8.93
N ALA A 68 7.76 8.04 8.76
CA ALA A 68 8.42 7.16 9.71
C ALA A 68 9.93 7.41 9.79
N MET A 69 10.59 7.61 8.64
CA MET A 69 12.03 7.88 8.58
C MET A 69 12.42 9.26 9.14
N ASN A 70 11.49 10.22 9.12
CA ASN A 70 11.70 11.58 9.63
C ASN A 70 11.22 11.78 11.08
N GLN A 71 10.68 10.74 11.73
CA GLN A 71 10.27 10.75 13.13
C GLN A 71 11.29 10.10 14.09
N ASP A 72 12.39 9.55 13.55
CA ASP A 72 13.61 9.16 14.29
C ASP A 72 14.55 10.36 14.51
#